data_AF-A0A662IQQ2-F1
#
_entry.id   AF-A0A662IQQ2-F1
#
_cell.length_a   1.000
_cell.length_b   1.000
_cell.length_c   1.000
_cell.angle_alpha   90.00
_cell.angle_beta   90.00
_cell.angle_gamma   90.00
#
_symmetry.space_group_name_H-M   'P 1'
#
loop_
_entity.id
_entity.type
_entity.pdbx_description
1 polymer ?
#
loop_
_entity_poly.entity_id
_entity_poly.type
_entity_poly.pdbx_seq_one_letter_code
_entity_poly.pdbx_strand_id
1 'polypeptide(L)'
;MKIARRRRDIGLRRELGLVDAILLCTGTIFGADIYIATSFAMAELGPASLVAWLLAGAVAMMMAVSMAECSSMFPRAGGPYLYESVAFGMPVACVLSWAYWAAEWAALATFPSAIAQYLLFLAPQLSFIGLVAVRTLFIVGVMAVLYWGIRATRYMEDALSAFEKTLLFGFVLMSLSL
;
A
#
# COMPACT_ATOMS: atom_id res chain seq x y z
N MET A 1 46.48 -12.23 -9.61
CA MET A 1 45.28 -13.10 -9.60
C MET A 1 44.03 -12.22 -9.61
N LYS A 2 43.53 -11.86 -10.80
CA LYS A 2 42.33 -11.02 -11.01
C LYS A 2 41.11 -11.92 -11.09
N ILE A 3 40.37 -12.08 -10.01
CA ILE A 3 39.02 -12.69 -10.07
C ILE A 3 38.06 -11.57 -10.48
N ALA A 4 37.92 -11.38 -11.80
CA ALA A 4 36.84 -10.56 -12.35
C ALA A 4 35.51 -11.28 -12.07
N ARG A 5 34.80 -10.85 -11.03
CA ARG A 5 33.40 -11.25 -10.79
C ARG A 5 32.55 -10.76 -11.96
N ARG A 6 32.30 -11.63 -12.93
CA ARG A 6 31.24 -11.47 -13.92
C ARG A 6 29.90 -11.64 -13.17
N ARG A 7 29.37 -10.57 -12.58
CA ARG A 7 27.94 -10.55 -12.23
C ARG A 7 27.21 -10.69 -13.56
N ARG A 8 26.51 -11.81 -13.75
CA ARG A 8 25.48 -11.89 -14.79
C ARG A 8 24.39 -10.93 -14.32
N ASP A 9 24.36 -9.75 -14.90
CA ASP A 9 23.21 -8.86 -14.77
C ASP A 9 22.06 -9.54 -15.51
N ILE A 10 21.31 -10.37 -14.77
CA ILE A 10 19.93 -10.70 -15.11
C ILE A 10 19.16 -9.39 -15.07
N GLY A 11 19.26 -8.62 -16.15
CA GLY A 11 18.60 -7.34 -16.29
C GLY A 11 17.10 -7.57 -16.28
N LEU A 12 16.40 -6.90 -15.37
CA LEU A 12 14.94 -6.83 -15.39
C LEU A 12 14.52 -6.21 -16.72
N ARG A 13 13.56 -6.84 -17.40
CA ARG A 13 12.95 -6.24 -18.60
C ARG A 13 12.17 -5.00 -18.13
N ARG A 14 12.43 -3.85 -18.76
CA ARG A 14 11.63 -2.64 -18.55
C ARG A 14 10.29 -2.81 -19.26
N GLU A 15 9.36 -3.47 -18.58
CA GLU A 15 8.00 -3.74 -19.09
C GLU A 15 6.98 -2.72 -18.58
N LEU A 16 7.30 -1.97 -17.52
CA LEU A 16 6.42 -0.93 -16.97
C LEU A 16 6.80 0.45 -17.50
N GLY A 17 5.82 1.13 -18.10
CA GLY A 17 5.93 2.54 -18.48
C GLY A 17 5.61 3.50 -17.32
N LEU A 18 5.69 4.80 -17.60
CA LEU A 18 5.33 5.85 -16.63
C LEU A 18 3.87 5.74 -16.18
N VAL A 19 2.97 5.49 -17.12
CA VAL A 19 1.52 5.36 -16.84
C VAL A 19 1.27 4.14 -15.95
N ASP A 20 1.89 2.99 -16.24
CA ASP A 20 1.79 1.81 -15.38
C ASP A 20 2.31 2.08 -13.97
N ALA A 21 3.43 2.81 -13.85
CA ALA A 21 3.99 3.17 -12.55
C ALA A 21 3.05 4.09 -11.74
N ILE A 22 2.43 5.09 -12.39
CA ILE A 22 1.46 5.99 -11.75
C ILE A 22 0.20 5.21 -11.33
N LEU A 23 -0.33 4.35 -12.22
CA LEU A 23 -1.51 3.56 -11.91
C LEU A 23 -1.26 2.59 -10.76
N LEU A 24 -0.09 1.94 -10.72
CA LEU A 24 0.30 1.09 -9.61
C LEU A 24 0.45 1.87 -8.30
N CYS A 25 1.18 3.00 -8.32
CA CYS A 25 1.36 3.80 -7.11
C CYS A 25 0.03 4.36 -6.58
N THR A 26 -0.85 4.82 -7.46
CA THR A 26 -2.18 5.28 -7.03
C THR A 26 -3.05 4.10 -6.56
N GLY A 27 -2.95 2.92 -7.17
CA GLY A 27 -3.65 1.71 -6.73
C GLY A 27 -3.30 1.32 -5.31
N THR A 28 -2.02 1.39 -4.94
CA THR A 28 -1.59 1.04 -3.58
C THR A 28 -1.93 2.08 -2.51
N ILE A 29 -2.18 3.33 -2.91
CA ILE A 29 -2.48 4.45 -1.98
C ILE A 29 -4.00 4.60 -1.78
N PHE A 30 -4.76 4.53 -2.88
CA PHE A 30 -6.21 4.56 -2.83
C PHE A 30 -6.69 3.14 -2.51
N GLY A 31 -7.09 2.93 -1.26
CA GLY A 31 -7.68 1.67 -0.80
C GLY A 31 -8.78 1.91 0.23
N ALA A 32 -9.18 0.86 0.94
CA ALA A 32 -10.13 0.93 2.06
C ALA A 32 -9.73 1.94 3.15
N ASP A 33 -8.43 2.23 3.28
CA ASP A 33 -7.87 3.08 4.33
C ASP A 33 -8.35 4.53 4.25
N ILE A 34 -8.66 5.07 3.06
CA ILE A 34 -9.18 6.45 2.97
C ILE A 34 -10.52 6.59 3.68
N TYR A 35 -11.38 5.57 3.62
CA TYR A 35 -12.67 5.57 4.28
C TYR A 35 -12.52 5.38 5.79
N ILE A 36 -11.68 4.41 6.19
CA ILE A 36 -11.43 4.10 7.59
C ILE A 36 -10.73 5.28 8.29
N ALA A 37 -9.61 5.75 7.76
CA ALA A 37 -8.85 6.86 8.34
C ALA A 37 -9.69 8.14 8.42
N THR A 38 -10.49 8.45 7.39
CA THR A 38 -11.37 9.62 7.41
C THR A 38 -12.47 9.49 8.46
N SER A 39 -13.09 8.32 8.59
CA SER A 39 -14.11 8.09 9.64
C SER A 39 -13.54 8.23 11.05
N PHE A 40 -12.36 7.67 11.33
CA PHE A 40 -11.69 7.82 12.62
C PHE A 40 -11.28 9.27 12.88
N ALA A 41 -10.69 9.95 11.89
CA ALA A 41 -10.29 11.34 12.03
C ALA A 41 -11.49 12.25 12.30
N MET A 42 -12.62 12.03 11.61
CA MET A 42 -13.84 12.80 11.83
C MET A 42 -14.49 12.50 13.19
N ALA A 43 -14.44 11.25 13.65
CA ALA A 43 -14.96 10.87 14.96
C ALA A 43 -14.20 11.53 16.12
N GLU A 44 -12.87 11.62 16.02
CA GLU A 44 -12.02 12.16 17.09
C GLU A 44 -11.84 13.69 17.00
N LEU A 45 -11.65 14.24 15.80
CA LEU A 45 -11.34 15.66 15.59
C LEU A 45 -12.50 16.49 15.04
N GLY A 46 -13.60 15.85 14.61
CA GLY A 46 -14.69 16.55 13.94
C GLY A 46 -14.22 17.32 12.69
N PRO A 47 -14.74 18.54 12.43
CA PRO A 47 -14.34 19.34 11.28
C PRO A 47 -12.84 19.68 11.22
N ALA A 48 -12.13 19.65 12.36
CA ALA A 48 -10.69 19.88 12.41
C ALA A 48 -9.87 18.76 11.76
N SER A 49 -10.48 17.61 11.45
CA SER A 49 -9.88 16.51 10.68
C SER A 49 -9.31 16.96 9.33
N LEU A 50 -9.87 18.01 8.71
CA LEU A 50 -9.32 18.60 7.48
C LEU A 50 -7.90 19.14 7.67
N VAL A 51 -7.61 19.76 8.82
CA VAL A 51 -6.26 20.26 9.12
C VAL A 51 -5.30 19.10 9.30
N ALA A 52 -5.73 18.03 9.97
CA ALA A 52 -4.91 16.81 10.10
C ALA A 52 -4.59 16.19 8.74
N TRP A 53 -5.56 16.13 7.82
CA TRP A 53 -5.36 15.66 6.44
C TRP A 53 -4.40 16.54 5.64
N LEU A 54 -4.50 17.86 5.77
CA LEU A 54 -3.58 18.79 5.11
C LEU A 54 -2.14 18.61 5.62
N LEU A 55 -1.95 18.47 6.93
CA LEU A 55 -0.65 18.23 7.53
C LEU A 55 -0.07 16.86 7.10
N ALA A 56 -0.88 15.81 7.13
CA ALA A 56 -0.47 14.48 6.66
C ALA A 56 -0.07 14.51 5.18
N GLY A 57 -0.84 15.21 4.34
CA GLY A 57 -0.53 15.41 2.92
C GLY A 57 0.78 16.17 2.71
N ALA A 58 1.06 17.19 3.50
CA ALA A 58 2.32 17.93 3.43
C ALA A 58 3.53 17.03 3.74
N VAL A 59 3.45 16.21 4.80
CA VAL A 59 4.50 15.25 5.14
C VAL A 59 4.68 14.21 4.03
N ALA A 60 3.58 13.66 3.50
CA ALA A 60 3.62 12.69 2.40
C ALA A 60 4.26 13.28 1.13
N MET A 61 3.98 14.54 0.80
CA MET A 61 4.59 15.24 -0.33
C MET A 61 6.10 15.41 -0.15
N MET A 62 6.56 15.77 1.06
CA MET A 62 7.99 15.87 1.35
C MET A 62 8.69 14.52 1.17
N MET A 63 8.07 13.43 1.64
CA MET A 63 8.58 12.07 1.43
C MET A 63 8.61 11.70 -0.06
N ALA A 64 7.56 12.02 -0.82
CA ALA A 64 7.47 11.73 -2.24
C ALA A 64 8.58 12.45 -3.05
N VAL A 65 8.84 13.72 -2.77
CA VAL A 65 9.91 14.49 -3.42
C VAL A 65 11.29 13.90 -3.08
N SER A 66 11.54 13.57 -1.80
CA SER A 66 12.79 12.94 -1.38
C SER A 66 13.03 11.60 -2.09
N MET A 67 12.00 10.76 -2.20
CA MET A 67 12.08 9.50 -2.93
C MET A 67 12.25 9.71 -4.44
N ALA A 68 11.61 10.74 -5.02
CA ALA A 68 11.78 11.09 -6.43
C ALA A 68 13.24 11.46 -6.74
N GLU A 69 13.87 12.31 -5.92
CA GLU A 69 15.29 12.67 -6.06
C GLU A 69 16.20 11.43 -5.96
N CYS A 70 16.01 10.59 -4.94
CA CYS A 70 16.75 9.35 -4.77
C CYS A 70 16.60 8.39 -5.97
N SER A 71 15.37 8.24 -6.49
CA SER A 71 15.10 7.36 -7.63
C SER A 71 15.75 7.84 -8.94
N SER A 72 15.87 9.17 -9.11
CA SER A 72 16.56 9.76 -10.26
C SER A 72 18.08 9.61 -10.16
N MET A 73 18.63 9.65 -8.94
CA MET A 73 20.06 9.53 -8.67
C MET A 73 20.56 8.08 -8.80
N PHE A 74 19.74 7.11 -8.41
CA PHE A 74 20.10 5.69 -8.41
C PHE A 74 19.14 4.84 -9.28
N PRO A 75 19.31 4.83 -10.61
CA PRO A 75 18.43 4.09 -11.54
C PRO A 75 18.76 2.59 -11.57
N ARG A 76 18.84 1.96 -10.40
CA ARG A 76 19.10 0.51 -10.23
C ARG A 76 17.93 -0.13 -9.50
N ALA A 77 17.67 -1.39 -9.82
CA ALA A 77 16.71 -2.19 -9.06
C ALA A 77 17.24 -2.42 -7.63
N GLY A 78 16.43 -2.06 -6.63
CA GLY A 78 16.82 -2.16 -5.22
C GLY A 78 15.91 -1.43 -4.24
N GLY A 79 15.07 -0.50 -4.71
CA GLY A 79 14.09 0.20 -3.87
C GLY A 79 14.73 0.98 -2.71
N PRO A 80 13.98 1.21 -1.61
CA PRO A 80 14.47 1.95 -0.44
C PRO A 80 15.77 1.41 0.16
N TYR A 81 15.96 0.07 0.16
CA TYR A 81 17.19 -0.58 0.64
C TYR A 81 18.43 -0.04 -0.07
N LEU A 82 18.35 0.22 -1.38
CA LEU A 82 19.48 0.77 -2.12
C LEU A 82 19.84 2.17 -1.60
N TYR A 83 18.85 3.03 -1.38
CA TYR A 83 19.05 4.40 -0.91
C TYR A 83 19.66 4.41 0.50
N GLU A 84 19.11 3.58 1.40
CA GLU A 84 19.62 3.40 2.76
C GLU A 84 21.07 2.87 2.76
N SER A 85 21.38 1.93 1.86
CA SER A 85 22.72 1.33 1.77
C SER A 85 23.80 2.32 1.30
N VAL A 86 23.42 3.26 0.43
CA VAL A 86 24.32 4.31 -0.05
C VAL A 86 24.48 5.40 1.00
N ALA A 87 23.41 5.76 1.72
CA ALA A 87 23.43 6.82 2.72
C ALA A 87 24.11 6.41 4.03
N PHE A 88 23.84 5.21 4.54
CA PHE A 88 24.24 4.79 5.90
C PHE A 88 25.13 3.53 5.93
N GLY A 89 25.37 2.90 4.78
CA GLY A 89 26.10 1.66 4.68
C GLY A 89 25.24 0.42 4.93
N MET A 90 25.81 -0.75 4.61
CA MET A 90 25.09 -2.03 4.59
C MET A 90 24.47 -2.49 5.93
N PRO A 91 25.13 -2.37 7.10
CA PRO A 91 24.54 -2.86 8.34
C PRO A 91 23.31 -2.05 8.77
N VAL A 92 23.35 -0.73 8.61
CA VAL A 92 22.21 0.14 8.95
C VAL A 92 21.05 -0.07 7.98
N ALA A 93 21.34 -0.14 6.68
CA ALA A 93 20.33 -0.43 5.66
C ALA A 93 19.63 -1.78 5.86
N CYS A 94 20.37 -2.80 6.33
CA CYS A 94 19.77 -4.08 6.68
C CYS A 94 18.72 -3.92 7.80
N VAL A 95 19.07 -3.23 8.88
CA VAL A 95 18.16 -3.02 10.02
C VAL A 95 16.94 -2.19 9.62
N LEU A 96 17.14 -1.10 8.87
CA LEU A 96 16.06 -0.25 8.40
C LEU A 96 15.09 -1.00 7.49
N SER A 97 15.63 -1.78 6.54
CA SER A 97 14.79 -2.58 5.65
C SER A 97 14.05 -3.72 6.36
N TRP A 98 14.63 -4.32 7.41
CA TRP A 98 13.90 -5.27 8.27
C TRP A 98 12.80 -4.59 9.08
N ALA A 99 13.05 -3.39 9.61
CA ALA A 99 12.04 -2.60 10.30
C ALA A 99 10.89 -2.20 9.36
N TYR A 100 11.22 -1.80 8.13
CA TYR A 100 10.25 -1.51 7.08
C TYR A 100 9.38 -2.75 6.77
N TRP A 101 9.98 -3.92 6.56
CA TRP A 101 9.24 -5.15 6.34
C TRP A 101 8.31 -5.53 7.50
N ALA A 102 8.78 -5.34 8.74
CA ALA A 102 7.95 -5.61 9.92
C ALA A 102 6.74 -4.66 10.00
N ALA A 103 6.92 -3.38 9.64
CA ALA A 103 5.84 -2.41 9.58
C ALA A 103 4.82 -2.77 8.49
N GLU A 104 5.28 -3.19 7.30
CA GLU A 104 4.42 -3.64 6.20
C GLU A 104 3.60 -4.88 6.60
N TRP A 105 4.18 -5.84 7.32
CA TRP A 105 3.44 -7.00 7.82
C TRP A 105 2.36 -6.62 8.84
N ALA A 106 2.65 -5.67 9.71
CA ALA A 106 1.66 -5.15 10.66
C ALA A 106 0.53 -4.42 9.92
N ALA A 107 0.85 -3.64 8.88
CA ALA A 107 -0.14 -2.96 8.05
C ALA A 107 -1.07 -3.97 7.34
N LEU A 108 -0.52 -5.03 6.74
CA LEU A 108 -1.28 -6.07 6.06
C LEU A 108 -2.32 -6.79 6.96
N ALA A 109 -2.08 -6.86 8.27
CA ALA A 109 -3.02 -7.44 9.23
C ALA A 109 -4.30 -6.60 9.44
N THR A 110 -4.29 -5.35 8.99
CA THR A 110 -5.43 -4.43 9.08
C THR A 110 -6.54 -4.83 8.11
N PHE A 111 -6.23 -5.27 6.89
CA PHE A 111 -7.24 -5.59 5.86
C PHE A 111 -8.23 -6.72 6.27
N PRO A 112 -7.79 -7.88 6.77
CA PRO A 112 -8.71 -8.90 7.26
C PRO A 112 -9.56 -8.39 8.44
N SER A 113 -8.97 -7.54 9.28
CA SER A 113 -9.65 -6.96 10.45
C SER A 113 -10.75 -5.99 10.04
N ALA A 114 -10.48 -5.15 9.03
CA ALA A 114 -11.45 -4.22 8.45
C ALA A 114 -12.66 -4.96 7.87
N ILE A 115 -12.43 -6.02 7.08
CA ILE A 115 -13.52 -6.84 6.52
C ILE A 115 -14.37 -7.48 7.62
N ALA A 116 -13.73 -7.99 8.67
CA ALA A 116 -14.46 -8.54 9.81
C ALA A 116 -15.32 -7.48 10.52
N GLN A 117 -14.83 -6.24 10.64
CA GLN A 117 -15.60 -5.13 11.21
C GLN A 117 -16.77 -4.72 10.33
N TYR A 118 -16.57 -4.61 9.01
CA TYR A 118 -17.66 -4.34 8.07
C TYR A 118 -18.73 -5.44 8.10
N LEU A 119 -18.32 -6.70 8.21
CA LEU A 119 -19.26 -7.82 8.26
C LEU A 119 -20.03 -7.87 9.58
N LEU A 120 -19.42 -7.48 10.70
CA LEU A 120 -20.12 -7.32 11.99
C LEU A 120 -21.21 -6.27 11.94
N PHE A 121 -20.96 -5.17 11.23
CA PHE A 121 -21.97 -4.12 11.04
C PHE A 121 -23.20 -4.66 10.29
N LEU A 122 -23.01 -5.54 9.31
CA LEU A 122 -24.09 -6.13 8.52
C LEU A 122 -24.76 -7.34 9.20
N ALA A 123 -23.98 -8.16 9.91
CA ALA A 123 -24.42 -9.37 10.60
C ALA A 123 -23.91 -9.37 12.06
N PRO A 124 -24.55 -8.60 12.95
CA PRO A 124 -24.11 -8.43 14.34
C PRO A 124 -24.15 -9.73 15.16
N GLN A 125 -24.86 -10.77 14.69
CA GLN A 125 -24.94 -12.09 15.31
C GLN A 125 -23.71 -13.00 15.09
N LEU A 126 -22.65 -12.52 14.43
CA LEU A 126 -21.45 -13.31 14.19
C LEU A 126 -20.69 -13.60 15.50
N SER A 127 -20.44 -14.89 15.76
CA SER A 127 -19.63 -15.32 16.90
C SER A 127 -18.15 -15.00 16.70
N PHE A 128 -17.38 -14.99 17.79
CA PHE A 128 -15.92 -14.82 17.74
C PHE A 128 -15.23 -15.80 16.76
N ILE A 129 -15.68 -17.06 16.73
CA ILE A 129 -15.17 -18.08 15.82
C ILE A 129 -15.49 -17.72 14.37
N GLY A 130 -16.68 -17.19 14.11
CA GLY A 130 -17.07 -16.69 12.78
C GLY A 130 -16.15 -15.56 12.30
N LEU A 131 -15.79 -14.63 13.17
CA LEU A 131 -14.87 -13.52 12.83
C LEU A 131 -13.46 -14.01 12.54
N VAL A 132 -12.95 -14.95 13.34
CA VAL A 132 -11.66 -15.58 13.07
C VAL A 132 -11.71 -16.25 11.70
N ALA A 133 -12.75 -17.06 11.42
CA ALA A 133 -12.89 -17.76 10.14
C ALA A 133 -12.92 -16.80 8.94
N VAL A 134 -13.62 -15.66 9.04
CA VAL A 134 -13.66 -14.64 7.98
C VAL A 134 -12.27 -14.05 7.73
N ARG A 135 -11.53 -13.71 8.79
CA ARG A 135 -10.15 -13.19 8.67
C ARG A 135 -9.22 -14.22 8.03
N THR A 136 -9.27 -15.48 8.46
CA THR A 136 -8.45 -16.55 7.86
C THR A 136 -8.82 -16.80 6.41
N LEU A 137 -10.12 -16.83 6.08
CA LEU A 137 -10.59 -17.04 4.72
C LEU A 137 -10.10 -15.93 3.78
N PHE A 138 -10.13 -14.67 4.24
CA PHE A 138 -9.59 -13.55 3.49
C PHE A 138 -8.09 -13.73 3.20
N ILE A 139 -7.30 -14.05 4.23
CA ILE A 139 -5.85 -14.27 4.07
C ILE A 139 -5.57 -15.42 3.09
N VAL A 140 -6.26 -16.55 3.24
CA VAL A 140 -6.10 -17.70 2.34
C VAL A 140 -6.53 -17.36 0.92
N GLY A 141 -7.59 -16.58 0.75
CA GLY A 141 -8.06 -16.09 -0.56
C GLY A 141 -7.01 -15.23 -1.26
N VAL A 142 -6.43 -14.25 -0.55
CA VAL A 142 -5.33 -13.42 -1.07
C VAL A 142 -4.13 -14.29 -1.43
N MET A 143 -3.74 -15.24 -0.56
CA MET A 143 -2.62 -16.15 -0.84
C MET A 143 -2.88 -17.03 -2.07
N ALA A 144 -4.10 -17.51 -2.27
CA ALA A 144 -4.47 -18.29 -3.45
C ALA A 144 -4.37 -17.46 -4.75
N VAL A 145 -4.79 -16.20 -4.72
CA VAL A 145 -4.65 -15.25 -5.85
C VAL A 145 -3.18 -15.01 -6.17
N LEU A 146 -2.36 -14.75 -5.13
CA LEU A 146 -0.92 -14.57 -5.30
C LEU A 146 -0.25 -15.81 -5.89
N TYR A 147 -0.70 -17.01 -5.52
CA TYR A 147 -0.21 -18.27 -6.07
C TYR A 147 -0.58 -18.46 -7.56
N TRP A 148 -1.77 -18.00 -7.98
CA TRP A 148 -2.21 -18.06 -9.38
C TRP A 148 -1.35 -17.17 -10.32
N GLY A 149 -0.68 -16.19 -9.73
CA GLY A 149 0.41 -15.46 -10.37
C GLY A 149 0.17 -13.96 -10.46
N ILE A 150 1.27 -13.23 -10.61
CA ILE A 150 1.36 -11.76 -10.50
C ILE A 150 0.42 -11.04 -11.48
N ARG A 151 0.15 -11.62 -12.65
CA ARG A 151 -0.79 -11.04 -13.62
C ARG A 151 -2.24 -11.04 -13.12
N ALA A 152 -2.67 -12.10 -12.44
CA ALA A 152 -4.01 -12.17 -11.86
C ALA A 152 -4.16 -11.13 -10.74
N THR A 153 -3.15 -11.01 -9.88
CA THR A 153 -3.08 -9.95 -8.85
C THR A 153 -3.20 -8.57 -9.47
N ARG A 154 -2.47 -8.28 -10.55
CA ARG A 154 -2.56 -6.99 -11.26
C ARG A 154 -3.97 -6.69 -11.76
N TYR A 155 -4.64 -7.65 -12.39
CA TYR A 155 -6.02 -7.43 -12.87
C TYR A 155 -7.01 -7.19 -11.72
N MET A 156 -6.84 -7.90 -10.60
CA MET A 156 -7.68 -7.68 -9.42
C MET A 156 -7.43 -6.29 -8.82
N GLU A 157 -6.17 -5.87 -8.73
CA GLU A 157 -5.77 -4.54 -8.26
C GLU A 157 -6.35 -3.43 -9.15
N ASP A 158 -6.20 -3.56 -10.48
CA ASP A 158 -6.72 -2.60 -11.45
C ASP A 158 -8.25 -2.46 -11.32
N ALA A 159 -8.97 -3.58 -11.13
CA ALA A 159 -10.41 -3.60 -10.96
C ALA A 159 -10.86 -3.00 -9.62
N LEU A 160 -10.20 -3.37 -8.52
CA LEU A 160 -10.46 -2.83 -7.18
C LEU A 160 -10.22 -1.32 -7.14
N SER A 161 -9.08 -0.88 -7.69
CA SER A 161 -8.74 0.53 -7.72
C SER A 161 -9.73 1.35 -8.54
N ALA A 162 -10.19 0.82 -9.68
CA ALA A 162 -11.23 1.47 -10.48
C ALA A 162 -12.56 1.57 -9.73
N PHE A 163 -12.95 0.50 -9.03
CA PHE A 163 -14.15 0.46 -8.20
C PHE A 163 -14.08 1.49 -7.07
N GLU A 164 -13.00 1.52 -6.31
CA GLU A 164 -12.81 2.45 -5.18
C GLU A 164 -12.81 3.91 -5.61
N LYS A 165 -12.12 4.23 -6.72
CA LYS A 165 -12.12 5.58 -7.29
C LYS A 165 -13.54 5.98 -7.71
N THR A 166 -14.27 5.09 -8.37
CA THR A 166 -15.65 5.35 -8.80
C THR A 166 -16.56 5.59 -7.60
N LEU A 167 -16.43 4.79 -6.54
CA LEU A 167 -17.18 4.95 -5.29
C LEU A 167 -16.90 6.33 -4.66
N LEU A 168 -15.62 6.71 -4.58
CA LEU A 168 -15.18 7.98 -4.00
C LEU A 168 -15.74 9.18 -4.79
N PHE A 169 -15.62 9.18 -6.11
CA PHE A 169 -16.21 10.22 -6.95
C PHE A 169 -17.73 10.29 -6.79
N GLY A 170 -18.40 9.13 -6.70
CA GLY A 170 -19.84 9.06 -6.43
C GLY A 170 -20.23 9.72 -5.11
N PHE A 171 -19.51 9.42 -4.02
CA PHE A 171 -19.73 10.04 -2.71
C PHE A 171 -19.56 11.56 -2.74
N VAL A 172 -18.52 12.06 -3.40
CA VAL A 172 -18.26 13.50 -3.53
C VAL A 172 -19.39 14.19 -4.30
N LEU A 173 -19.84 13.62 -5.42
CA LEU A 173 -20.94 14.18 -6.21
C LEU A 173 -22.25 14.22 -5.43
N MET A 174 -22.57 13.13 -4.72
CA MET A 174 -23.77 13.06 -3.87
C MET A 174 -23.70 14.09 -2.74
N SER A 175 -22.54 14.27 -2.11
CA SER A 175 -22.34 15.27 -1.06
C SER A 175 -22.46 16.71 -1.55
N LEU A 176 -22.17 17.00 -2.82
CA LEU A 176 -22.35 18.34 -3.40
C LEU A 176 -23.80 18.64 -3.79
N SER A 177 -24.63 17.60 -3.92
CA SER A 177 -26.05 17.72 -4.29
C SER A 177 -27.00 17.86 -3.09
N LEU A 178 -26.48 17.74 -1.87
CA LEU A 178 -27.18 17.81 -0.58
C LEU A 178 -26.93 19.16 0.09
#